data_AF-A0A356X626-F1
#
_entry.id   AF-A0A356X626-F1
#
_cell.length_a   1.000
_cell.length_b   1.000
_cell.length_c   1.000
_cell.angle_alpha   90.00
_cell.angle_beta   90.00
_cell.angle_gamma   90.00
#
_symmetry.space_group_name_H-M   'P 1'
#
loop_
_entity.id
_entity.type
_entity.pdbx_description
1 polymer ?
#
loop_
_entity_poly.entity_id
_entity_poly.type
_entity_poly.pdbx_seq_one_letter_code
_entity_poly.pdbx_strand_id
1 'polypeptide(L)'
;DNTAISITPFGQAGIRRKEFKEPKEDYDIVCVPISDEQLETIENFYKDTMGDGYDWPGMILSKFTPFFIKRVGRWYCSEWIGYALRLAGAVDNLYHYADLTPQRLYEILEKYADQD
;
A
#
# COMPACT_ATOMS: atom_id res chain seq x y z
N ASP A 1 -12.86 -9.17 8.88
CA ASP A 1 -14.02 -9.52 8.02
C ASP A 1 -13.66 -10.52 6.89
N ASN A 2 -12.51 -11.22 6.99
CA ASN A 2 -11.97 -12.11 5.95
C ASN A 2 -11.83 -11.47 4.55
N THR A 3 -11.59 -10.17 4.49
CA THR A 3 -11.32 -9.44 3.25
C THR A 3 -9.97 -8.73 3.31
N ALA A 4 -9.47 -8.35 2.14
CA ALA A 4 -8.27 -7.55 1.99
C ALA A 4 -8.48 -6.47 0.92
N ILE A 5 -7.89 -5.29 1.16
CA ILE A 5 -7.77 -4.25 0.15
C ILE A 5 -6.59 -4.62 -0.76
N SER A 6 -6.82 -4.57 -2.07
CA SER A 6 -5.87 -5.04 -3.07
C SER A 6 -5.83 -4.10 -4.25
N ILE A 7 -4.61 -3.87 -4.73
CA ILE A 7 -4.33 -3.25 -6.03
C ILE A 7 -3.30 -4.11 -6.73
N THR A 8 -3.46 -4.29 -8.04
CA THR A 8 -2.58 -5.14 -8.86
C THR A 8 -2.26 -4.40 -10.14
N PRO A 9 -1.03 -4.53 -10.67
CA PRO A 9 -0.68 -3.96 -11.97
C PRO A 9 -1.65 -4.50 -13.03
N PHE A 10 -1.60 -5.80 -13.31
CA PHE A 10 -2.39 -6.47 -14.35
C PHE A 10 -3.86 -6.60 -13.93
N GLY A 11 -4.65 -5.54 -14.13
CA GLY A 11 -6.10 -5.54 -13.92
C GLY A 11 -6.74 -4.17 -14.13
N GLN A 12 -8.01 -4.15 -14.57
CA GLN A 12 -8.78 -2.90 -14.71
C GLN A 12 -9.45 -2.46 -13.41
N ALA A 13 -9.49 -3.33 -12.40
CA ALA A 13 -10.32 -3.13 -11.22
C ALA A 13 -9.77 -2.13 -10.19
N GLY A 14 -8.57 -1.57 -10.40
CA GLY A 14 -7.97 -0.59 -9.50
C GLY A 14 -7.83 -1.09 -8.06
N ILE A 15 -7.89 -0.14 -7.11
CA ILE A 15 -8.00 -0.40 -5.67
C ILE A 15 -9.39 -0.96 -5.37
N ARG A 16 -9.42 -2.14 -4.74
CA ARG A 16 -10.66 -2.88 -4.46
C ARG A 16 -10.54 -3.74 -3.22
N ARG A 17 -11.67 -4.07 -2.61
CA ARG A 17 -11.77 -5.12 -1.60
C ARG A 17 -12.03 -6.47 -2.26
N LYS A 18 -11.36 -7.51 -1.79
CA LYS A 18 -11.57 -8.91 -2.20
C LYS A 18 -11.54 -9.83 -0.98
N GLU A 19 -12.07 -11.04 -1.14
CA GLU A 19 -11.89 -12.10 -0.15
C GLU A 19 -10.39 -12.32 0.11
N PHE A 20 -10.00 -12.33 1.38
CA PHE A 20 -8.66 -12.71 1.78
C PHE A 20 -8.56 -14.23 1.70
N LYS A 21 -7.61 -14.70 0.90
CA LYS A 21 -7.23 -16.10 0.83
C LYS A 21 -5.81 -16.16 1.34
N GLU A 22 -5.57 -17.04 2.29
CA GLU A 22 -4.24 -17.25 2.84
C GLU A 22 -3.28 -17.52 1.68
N PRO A 23 -2.20 -16.74 1.59
CA PRO A 23 -1.31 -16.83 0.45
C PRO A 23 -0.59 -18.19 0.44
N LYS A 24 -0.13 -18.60 -0.75
CA LYS A 24 0.66 -19.84 -0.92
C LYS A 24 2.03 -19.70 -0.24
N GLU A 25 2.77 -20.80 -0.15
CA GLU A 25 4.07 -20.91 0.56
C GLU A 25 5.13 -19.84 0.18
N ASP A 26 5.01 -19.15 -0.95
CA ASP A 26 5.97 -18.15 -1.44
C ASP A 26 5.70 -16.70 -0.99
N TYR A 27 4.91 -16.49 0.08
CA TYR A 27 4.55 -15.14 0.55
C TYR A 27 4.85 -14.96 2.03
N ASP A 28 5.45 -13.82 2.35
CA ASP A 28 5.57 -13.34 3.73
C ASP A 28 4.33 -12.53 4.12
N ILE A 29 3.82 -12.78 5.33
CA ILE A 29 2.73 -12.02 5.95
C ILE A 29 3.32 -11.16 7.05
N VAL A 30 3.18 -9.84 6.93
CA VAL A 30 3.62 -8.89 7.94
C VAL A 30 2.39 -8.37 8.69
N CYS A 31 2.31 -8.64 9.99
CA CYS A 31 1.19 -8.26 10.84
C CYS A 31 1.53 -6.97 11.59
N VAL A 32 0.93 -5.84 11.21
CA VAL A 32 1.12 -4.57 11.91
C VAL A 32 -0.07 -4.33 12.84
N PRO A 33 0.12 -4.29 14.17
CA PRO A 33 -0.96 -4.02 15.11
C PRO A 33 -1.45 -2.58 14.93
N ILE A 34 -2.76 -2.39 14.90
CA ILE A 34 -3.41 -1.07 14.76
C ILE A 34 -4.60 -0.96 15.71
N SER A 35 -4.90 0.25 16.16
CA SER A 35 -6.12 0.54 16.91
C SER A 35 -7.36 0.66 16.02
N ASP A 36 -8.55 0.65 16.61
CA ASP A 36 -9.82 0.82 15.88
C ASP A 36 -9.90 2.17 15.15
N GLU A 37 -9.35 3.24 15.73
CA GLU A 37 -9.31 4.58 15.11
C GLU A 37 -8.38 4.61 13.88
N GLN A 38 -7.26 3.90 13.97
CA GLN A 38 -6.32 3.75 12.85
C GLN A 38 -6.95 2.93 11.73
N LEU A 39 -7.67 1.85 12.07
CA LEU A 39 -8.43 1.06 11.12
C LEU A 39 -9.51 1.89 10.42
N GLU A 40 -10.28 2.70 11.17
CA GLU A 40 -11.29 3.59 10.59
C GLU A 40 -10.68 4.59 9.60
N THR A 41 -9.51 5.14 9.92
CA THR A 41 -8.78 6.05 9.04
C THR A 41 -8.38 5.37 7.73
N ILE A 42 -7.87 4.13 7.80
CA ILE A 42 -7.52 3.33 6.61
C ILE A 42 -8.78 3.04 5.76
N GLU A 43 -9.89 2.69 6.40
CA GLU A 43 -11.15 2.42 5.72
C GLU A 43 -11.73 3.66 5.01
N ASN A 44 -11.63 4.83 5.63
CA ASN A 44 -12.07 6.08 5.01
C ASN A 44 -11.18 6.44 3.80
N PHE A 45 -9.87 6.28 3.93
CA PHE A 45 -8.95 6.45 2.80
C PHE A 45 -9.23 5.46 1.66
N TYR A 46 -9.59 4.20 1.99
CA TYR A 46 -10.03 3.24 1.00
C TYR A 46 -11.31 3.68 0.28
N LYS A 47 -12.31 4.21 0.99
CA LYS A 47 -13.54 4.73 0.34
C LYS A 47 -13.21 5.86 -0.65
N ASP A 48 -12.28 6.74 -0.29
CA ASP A 48 -11.87 7.87 -1.13
C ASP A 48 -11.08 7.45 -2.38
N THR A 49 -10.40 6.31 -2.32
CA THR A 49 -9.48 5.83 -3.38
C THR A 49 -9.94 4.56 -4.08
N MET A 50 -11.10 4.00 -3.70
CA MET A 50 -11.65 2.81 -4.33
C MET A 50 -11.90 3.08 -5.82
N GLY A 51 -11.39 2.18 -6.67
CA GLY A 51 -11.45 2.31 -8.12
C GLY A 51 -10.31 3.10 -8.75
N ASP A 52 -9.45 3.77 -7.95
CA ASP A 52 -8.23 4.39 -8.47
C ASP A 52 -7.34 3.34 -9.14
N GLY A 53 -6.74 3.71 -10.27
CA GLY A 53 -6.03 2.78 -11.13
C GLY A 53 -4.59 2.52 -10.69
N TYR A 54 -3.99 1.47 -11.24
CA TYR A 54 -2.54 1.27 -11.09
C TYR A 54 -1.76 2.28 -11.96
N ASP A 55 -0.63 2.80 -11.47
CA ASP A 55 0.23 3.72 -12.23
C ASP A 55 1.16 2.98 -13.22
N TRP A 56 0.57 2.54 -14.33
CA TRP A 56 1.31 1.93 -15.43
C TRP A 56 2.31 2.88 -16.12
N PRO A 57 1.95 4.14 -16.45
CA PRO A 57 2.86 5.04 -17.13
C PRO A 57 4.08 5.38 -16.27
N GLY A 58 3.91 5.58 -14.96
CA GLY A 58 5.02 5.78 -14.03
C GLY A 58 5.99 4.59 -14.01
N MET A 59 5.48 3.35 -14.01
CA MET A 59 6.30 2.14 -13.95
C MET A 59 7.19 1.95 -15.19
N ILE A 60 6.71 2.39 -16.36
CA ILE A 60 7.46 2.30 -17.61
C ILE A 60 8.43 3.47 -17.74
N LEU A 61 7.99 4.70 -17.40
CA LEU A 61 8.80 5.92 -17.52
C LEU A 61 9.94 5.99 -16.49
N SER A 62 9.79 5.39 -15.31
CA SER A 62 10.85 5.31 -14.29
C SER A 62 12.10 4.58 -14.77
N LYS A 63 11.97 3.69 -15.78
CA LYS A 63 13.11 3.01 -16.41
C LYS A 63 13.91 3.90 -17.35
N PHE A 64 13.31 4.96 -17.88
CA PHE A 64 13.92 5.82 -18.89
C PHE A 64 14.24 7.22 -18.37
N THR A 65 13.62 7.65 -17.27
CA THR A 65 13.83 8.97 -16.68
C THR A 65 13.72 8.93 -15.17
N PRO A 66 14.57 9.65 -14.42
CA PRO A 66 14.49 9.74 -12.95
C PRO A 66 13.32 10.63 -12.45
N PHE A 67 12.42 11.05 -13.35
CA PHE A 67 11.29 11.93 -13.02
C PHE A 67 10.06 11.10 -12.64
N PHE A 68 9.84 10.96 -11.34
CA PHE A 68 8.62 10.37 -10.79
C PHE A 68 7.47 11.38 -10.86
N ILE A 69 6.71 11.36 -11.95
CA ILE A 69 5.48 12.17 -12.06
C ILE A 69 4.34 11.40 -11.40
N LYS A 70 4.10 11.68 -10.12
CA LYS A 70 2.93 11.15 -9.39
C LYS A 70 1.64 11.67 -10.03
N ARG A 71 0.73 10.77 -10.38
CA ARG A 71 -0.60 11.11 -10.90
C ARG A 71 -1.66 10.89 -9.84
N VAL A 72 -2.52 11.90 -9.62
CA VAL A 72 -3.69 11.74 -8.76
C VAL A 72 -4.60 10.64 -9.33
N GLY A 73 -5.15 9.79 -8.46
CA GLY A 73 -5.99 8.66 -8.86
C GLY A 73 -5.21 7.46 -9.42
N ARG A 74 -3.88 7.45 -9.26
CA ARG A 74 -2.99 6.36 -9.67
C ARG A 74 -2.03 6.00 -8.55
N TRP A 75 -1.88 4.71 -8.30
CA TRP A 75 -1.07 4.22 -7.18
C TRP A 75 -0.20 3.03 -7.57
N TYR A 76 1.02 2.95 -7.03
CA TYR A 76 1.67 1.67 -6.82
C TYR A 76 1.10 0.97 -5.57
N CYS A 77 1.24 -0.35 -5.50
CA CYS A 77 0.78 -1.12 -4.35
C CYS A 77 1.42 -0.66 -3.03
N SER A 78 2.74 -0.52 -3.02
CA SER A 78 3.49 -0.09 -1.83
C SER A 78 3.23 1.38 -1.46
N GLU A 79 3.02 2.26 -2.44
CA GLU A 79 2.66 3.65 -2.16
C GLU A 79 1.29 3.78 -1.49
N TRP A 80 0.28 3.07 -1.97
CA TRP A 80 -1.05 3.12 -1.38
C TRP A 80 -1.02 2.62 0.06
N ILE A 81 -0.39 1.46 0.29
CA ILE A 81 -0.27 0.86 1.63
C ILE A 81 0.52 1.80 2.56
N GLY A 82 1.68 2.29 2.12
CA GLY A 82 2.50 3.21 2.92
C GLY A 82 1.78 4.51 3.24
N TYR A 83 1.01 5.08 2.30
CA TYR A 83 0.22 6.27 2.54
C TYR A 83 -0.92 6.03 3.54
N ALA A 84 -1.65 4.91 3.40
CA ALA A 84 -2.73 4.55 4.30
C ALA A 84 -2.24 4.41 5.75
N LEU A 85 -1.13 3.67 5.95
CA LEU A 85 -0.53 3.47 7.27
C LEU A 85 0.02 4.77 7.86
N ARG A 86 0.64 5.62 7.03
CA ARG A 86 1.11 6.95 7.47
C ARG A 86 -0.06 7.85 7.85
N LEU A 87 -1.13 7.87 7.06
CA LEU A 87 -2.31 8.68 7.32
C LEU A 87 -2.97 8.27 8.64
N ALA A 88 -3.00 6.97 8.93
CA ALA A 88 -3.48 6.44 10.20
C ALA A 88 -2.50 6.62 11.36
N GLY A 89 -1.25 7.05 11.13
CA GLY A 89 -0.21 7.08 12.16
C GLY A 89 0.16 5.70 12.70
N ALA A 90 -0.07 4.64 11.92
CA ALA A 90 0.29 3.26 12.26
C ALA A 90 1.80 2.97 12.06
N VAL A 91 2.49 3.83 11.30
CA VAL A 91 3.93 3.80 11.11
C VAL A 91 4.50 5.22 11.26
N ASP A 92 5.74 5.33 11.72
CA ASP A 92 6.42 6.61 11.90
C ASP A 92 6.60 7.34 10.56
N ASN A 93 7.02 8.60 10.66
CA ASN A 93 7.10 9.53 9.54
C ASN A 93 7.93 8.97 8.37
N LEU A 94 7.23 8.42 7.37
CA LEU A 94 7.82 7.89 6.12
C LEU A 94 8.48 8.98 5.25
N TYR A 95 8.51 10.24 5.71
CA TYR A 95 9.07 11.39 5.01
C TYR A 95 10.54 11.21 4.58
N HIS A 96 11.32 10.42 5.32
CA HIS A 96 12.73 10.17 4.95
C HIS A 96 12.89 9.14 3.82
N TYR A 97 11.81 8.49 3.39
CA TYR A 97 11.83 7.50 2.30
C TYR A 97 11.33 8.15 1.01
N ALA A 98 12.28 8.67 0.21
CA ALA A 98 12.00 9.24 -1.11
C ALA A 98 11.47 8.20 -2.12
N ASP A 99 11.73 6.92 -1.86
CA ASP A 99 11.24 5.79 -2.65
C ASP A 99 10.64 4.73 -1.71
N LEU A 100 9.37 4.40 -1.92
CA LEU A 100 8.61 3.37 -1.20
C LEU A 100 8.38 2.18 -2.13
N THR A 101 9.47 1.55 -2.59
CA THR A 101 9.37 0.26 -3.28
C THR A 101 8.72 -0.80 -2.38
N PRO A 102 8.16 -1.88 -2.95
CA PRO A 102 7.62 -2.99 -2.14
C PRO A 102 8.63 -3.55 -1.13
N GLN A 103 9.89 -3.74 -1.54
CA GLN A 103 10.95 -4.21 -0.65
C GLN A 103 11.23 -3.22 0.49
N ARG A 104 11.31 -1.93 0.17
CA ARG A 104 11.57 -0.91 1.20
C ARG A 104 10.42 -0.82 2.19
N LEU A 105 9.18 -0.89 1.71
CA LEU A 105 8.01 -0.92 2.58
C LEU A 105 8.05 -2.17 3.48
N TYR A 106 8.35 -3.34 2.94
CA TYR A 106 8.51 -4.57 3.72
C TYR A 106 9.50 -4.41 4.88
N GLU A 107 10.72 -3.93 4.60
CA GLU A 107 11.76 -3.66 5.61
C GLU A 107 11.33 -2.66 6.70
N ILE A 108 10.43 -1.73 6.36
CA ILE A 108 9.88 -0.77 7.32
C ILE A 108 8.84 -1.47 8.20
N LEU A 109 7.92 -2.21 7.59
CA LEU A 109 6.81 -2.85 8.31
C LEU A 109 7.30 -3.97 9.23
N GLU A 110 8.37 -4.70 8.89
CA GLU A 110 8.97 -5.68 9.80
C GLU A 110 9.33 -5.08 11.17
N LYS A 111 9.72 -3.80 11.22
CA LYS A 111 10.04 -3.13 12.51
C LYS A 111 8.84 -2.92 13.42
N TYR A 112 7.63 -2.93 12.84
CA TYR A 112 6.36 -2.80 13.55
C TYR A 112 5.67 -4.14 13.77
N ALA A 113 6.13 -5.20 13.08
CA ALA A 113 5.51 -6.52 13.12
C ALA A 113 5.68 -7.25 14.46
N ASP A 114 6.71 -6.87 15.22
CA ASP A 114 7.13 -7.52 16.47
C ASP A 114 6.97 -6.62 17.71
N GLN A 115 6.15 -5.56 17.63
CA GLN A 115 5.90 -4.68 18.78
C GLN A 115 4.59 -5.10 19.47
N ASP A 116 4.74 -5.98 20.47
CA ASP A 116 3.71 -6.30 21.48
C ASP A 116 3.36 -5.08 22.36
#